data_AF-E3MM74-F1
#
_entry.id   AF-E3MM74-F1
#
_cell.length_a   1.000
_cell.length_b   1.000
_cell.length_c   1.000
_cell.angle_alpha   90.00
_cell.angle_beta   90.00
_cell.angle_gamma   90.00
#
_symmetry.space_group_name_H-M   'P 1'
#
loop_
_entity.id
_entity.type
_entity.pdbx_description
1 polymer ?
#
loop_
_entity_poly.entity_id
_entity_poly.type
_entity_poly.pdbx_seq_one_letter_code
_entity_poly.pdbx_strand_id
1 'polypeptide(L)'
;MSVILSIFCLSCRKPYGNILILIAWIHLNITDEVSRRPRLGSCFHIICEECQNKRNDDTCQVCGKENAFEREMQNYGLVGMWEDIVKSMSAEQYFENHVTKPKKVTYDRCSTQNCTGEVMRFCATCAVTCRLGKKNSNGSFGFFEVTKAIQVIDKCLTCIDCMERIHQGHEFKKLSEIGMITEKMEKTNSLIHGVLLETKLNDEEEKKGRRFGLLTDHLYVYKRSALSHALIQQYDNMSNIEKQIMLANCVVNIHNPNLPEISEAKQKAFQLAKTVYEKTLKLKERRLIFEKEEIDLYRKFVQNLYEKSNDDKELKDLSDGYTWIAKKFEEISITHLKEEEIERIDEETDEKMARLVAICRENEPTDEENLEKFYKWRALKKEKKESEQELELSHRKLSDETRKFRNIFLDRYETLNEIEKEFISIGCSGELLPIAMTEASKLFLLEITDRSFVVDKALIAYIEGLNRGFQSILMFRKHFPPSIPRSYEDDIYIQLFEVNDDTDFVQSVFSQYAFNW
;
A
#
# COMPACT_ATOMS: atom_id res chain seq x y z
N MET A 1 2.86 -6.96 22.42
CA MET A 1 2.45 -6.09 21.30
C MET A 1 3.65 -5.35 20.74
N SER A 2 4.02 -5.66 19.50
CA SER A 2 4.91 -4.79 18.73
C SER A 2 4.16 -3.47 18.50
N VAL A 3 4.63 -2.39 19.12
CA VAL A 3 4.05 -1.02 19.08
C VAL A 3 3.73 -0.57 17.65
N ILE A 4 4.52 -1.08 16.72
CA ILE A 4 4.51 -0.85 15.27
C ILE A 4 3.18 -1.32 14.62
N LEU A 5 2.57 -2.44 15.04
CA LEU A 5 1.30 -2.91 14.46
C LEU A 5 0.05 -2.18 14.98
N SER A 6 0.19 -1.43 16.08
CA SER A 6 -0.90 -0.69 16.70
C SER A 6 -1.21 0.63 16.01
N ILE A 7 -0.51 0.98 14.93
CA ILE A 7 -0.60 2.30 14.28
C ILE A 7 -1.74 2.38 13.25
N PHE A 8 -2.45 1.27 13.02
CA PHE A 8 -3.56 1.18 12.07
C PHE A 8 -4.89 0.98 12.76
N CYS A 9 -5.93 1.62 12.22
CA CYS A 9 -7.30 1.31 12.57
C CYS A 9 -7.62 -0.14 12.21
N LEU A 10 -8.06 -0.93 13.18
CA LEU A 10 -8.41 -2.33 12.93
C LEU A 10 -9.66 -2.50 12.06
N SER A 11 -10.49 -1.46 11.94
CA SER A 11 -11.67 -1.45 11.08
C SER A 11 -11.32 -1.01 9.66
N CYS A 12 -10.94 0.25 9.45
CA CYS A 12 -10.70 0.78 8.10
C CYS A 12 -9.31 0.49 7.54
N ARG A 13 -8.41 -0.14 8.32
CA ARG A 13 -7.04 -0.52 7.96
C ARG A 13 -6.13 0.64 7.53
N LYS A 14 -6.62 1.87 7.58
CA LYS A 14 -5.83 3.09 7.40
C LYS A 14 -5.01 3.38 8.66
N PRO A 15 -3.78 3.91 8.55
CA PRO A 15 -3.01 4.37 9.71
C PRO A 15 -3.84 5.41 10.46
N TYR A 16 -3.68 5.58 11.77
CA TYR A 16 -4.37 6.66 12.53
C TYR A 16 -3.92 8.08 12.13
N GLY A 17 -3.33 8.24 10.94
CA GLY A 17 -2.72 9.46 10.42
C GLY A 17 -3.68 10.64 10.40
N ASN A 18 -3.58 11.43 11.48
CA ASN A 18 -3.26 12.86 11.52
C ASN A 18 -2.69 13.21 12.92
N ILE A 19 -1.65 12.49 13.37
CA ILE A 19 -0.93 12.82 14.63
C ILE A 19 0.10 13.96 14.42
N LEU A 20 0.12 14.58 13.24
CA LEU A 20 0.84 15.84 12.98
C LEU A 20 -0.06 16.90 12.35
N ILE A 21 -1.27 17.07 12.87
CA ILE A 21 -1.91 18.41 12.86
C ILE A 21 -2.27 18.81 14.29
N LEU A 22 -1.38 18.49 15.25
CA LEU A 22 -1.66 18.73 16.66
C LEU A 22 -0.54 19.40 17.47
N ILE A 23 0.38 20.10 16.79
CA ILE A 23 1.12 21.21 17.44
C ILE A 23 1.06 22.53 16.65
N ALA A 24 0.55 22.58 15.40
CA ALA A 24 0.34 23.85 14.68
C ALA A 24 -1.10 24.40 14.73
N TRP A 25 -2.05 23.68 15.33
CA TRP A 25 -3.49 23.94 15.16
C TRP A 25 -4.24 24.38 16.41
N ILE A 26 -3.64 25.32 17.15
CA ILE A 26 -4.37 26.08 18.18
C ILE A 26 -4.96 27.39 17.62
N HIS A 27 -4.80 27.76 16.34
CA HIS A 27 -5.23 29.10 15.88
C HIS A 27 -6.11 29.26 14.63
N LEU A 28 -6.44 28.26 13.81
CA LEU A 28 -7.30 28.50 12.63
C LEU A 28 -8.25 27.34 12.33
N ASN A 29 -9.53 27.54 12.67
CA ASN A 29 -10.68 26.63 12.47
C ASN A 29 -10.81 26.10 11.03
N ILE A 30 -10.43 24.85 10.78
CA ILE A 30 -10.98 23.97 9.74
C ILE A 30 -11.42 22.66 10.46
N THR A 31 -12.28 21.82 9.90
CA THR A 31 -13.13 20.92 10.72
C THR A 31 -13.04 19.42 10.44
N ASP A 32 -11.95 18.90 9.86
CA ASP A 32 -11.86 17.46 9.50
C ASP A 32 -10.90 16.60 10.35
N GLU A 33 -10.12 17.20 11.25
CA GLU A 33 -8.92 16.56 11.85
C GLU A 33 -9.13 15.81 13.18
N VAL A 34 -10.34 15.83 13.75
CA VAL A 34 -10.65 15.20 15.05
C VAL A 34 -11.09 13.73 14.90
N SER A 35 -11.46 13.30 13.69
CA SER A 35 -12.24 12.09 13.46
C SER A 35 -11.46 10.78 13.55
N ARG A 36 -10.12 10.75 13.47
CA ARG A 36 -9.36 9.49 13.38
C ARG A 36 -8.61 9.07 14.65
N ARG A 37 -8.97 9.62 15.81
CA ARG A 37 -8.32 9.29 17.09
C ARG A 37 -8.49 7.80 17.46
N PRO A 38 -7.44 7.13 17.97
CA PRO A 38 -7.50 5.72 18.33
C PRO A 38 -8.32 5.52 19.61
N ARG A 39 -9.44 4.79 19.52
CA ARG A 39 -10.25 4.34 20.66
C ARG A 39 -9.88 2.93 21.05
N LEU A 40 -9.71 2.69 22.35
CA LEU A 40 -9.44 1.37 22.92
C LEU A 40 -10.74 0.74 23.43
N GLY A 41 -11.13 -0.38 22.84
CA GLY A 41 -12.30 -1.13 23.32
C GLY A 41 -11.96 -1.99 24.54
N SER A 42 -12.98 -2.39 25.30
CA SER A 42 -12.86 -3.38 26.39
C SER A 42 -12.44 -4.77 25.92
N CYS A 43 -12.43 -5.00 24.60
CA CYS A 43 -11.86 -6.16 23.94
C CYS A 43 -10.37 -5.99 23.57
N PHE A 44 -9.76 -4.86 23.95
CA PHE A 44 -8.39 -4.44 23.63
C PHE A 44 -8.12 -4.21 22.13
N HIS A 45 -9.15 -4.22 21.29
CA HIS A 45 -9.03 -3.76 19.91
C HIS A 45 -9.03 -2.23 19.86
N ILE A 46 -8.22 -1.69 18.96
CA ILE A 46 -8.11 -0.26 18.73
C ILE A 46 -8.76 0.05 17.37
N ILE A 47 -9.69 0.98 17.30
CA ILE A 47 -10.28 1.47 16.05
C ILE A 47 -10.31 2.99 16.06
N CYS A 48 -10.48 3.63 14.90
CA CYS A 48 -10.56 5.09 14.86
C CYS A 48 -11.98 5.55 15.20
N GLU A 49 -12.06 6.73 15.83
CA GLU A 49 -13.31 7.34 16.26
C GLU A 49 -14.35 7.47 15.14
N GLU A 50 -13.93 7.79 13.92
CA GLU A 50 -14.79 7.84 12.72
C GLU A 50 -15.44 6.49 12.40
N CYS A 51 -14.68 5.39 12.50
CA CYS A 51 -15.21 4.05 12.23
C CYS A 51 -16.24 3.63 13.28
N GLN A 52 -16.08 4.11 14.51
CA GLN A 52 -17.03 3.90 15.58
C GLN A 52 -18.29 4.75 15.36
N ASN A 53 -18.11 6.05 15.11
CA ASN A 53 -19.21 7.02 14.98
C ASN A 53 -20.08 6.75 13.74
N LYS A 54 -19.54 6.20 12.65
CA LYS A 54 -20.33 5.86 11.45
C LYS A 54 -21.42 4.81 11.69
N ARG A 55 -21.31 3.98 12.73
CA ARG A 55 -22.28 2.89 12.99
C ARG A 55 -23.34 3.22 14.01
N ASN A 56 -23.09 4.15 14.93
CA ASN A 56 -23.93 4.36 16.12
C ASN A 56 -24.19 3.05 16.91
N ASP A 57 -23.24 2.10 16.93
CA ASP A 57 -23.28 0.89 17.76
C ASP A 57 -21.99 0.74 18.57
N ASP A 58 -22.05 0.20 19.79
CA ASP A 58 -20.88 0.02 20.66
C ASP A 58 -20.17 -1.33 20.46
N THR A 59 -20.55 -2.05 19.42
CA THR A 59 -20.06 -3.40 19.12
C THR A 59 -18.71 -3.33 18.42
N CYS A 60 -17.76 -4.17 18.86
CA CYS A 60 -16.46 -4.20 18.21
C CYS A 60 -16.54 -4.78 16.80
N GLN A 61 -16.20 -3.99 15.78
CA GLN A 61 -16.17 -4.44 14.38
C GLN A 61 -15.13 -5.52 14.08
N VAL A 62 -14.14 -5.71 14.98
CA VAL A 62 -13.05 -6.67 14.79
C VAL A 62 -13.41 -8.05 15.35
N CYS A 63 -14.20 -8.11 16.42
CA CYS A 63 -14.51 -9.37 17.10
C CYS A 63 -15.98 -9.60 17.43
N GLY A 64 -16.87 -8.67 17.09
CA GLY A 64 -18.30 -8.76 17.35
C GLY A 64 -18.69 -8.63 18.82
N LYS A 65 -17.75 -8.30 19.73
CA LYS A 65 -18.07 -8.14 21.15
C LYS A 65 -18.99 -6.92 21.33
N GLU A 66 -20.20 -7.17 21.79
CA GLU A 66 -21.17 -6.13 22.17
C GLU A 66 -20.61 -5.24 23.28
N ASN A 67 -20.98 -3.95 23.26
CA ASN A 67 -20.57 -2.95 24.24
C ASN A 67 -19.05 -2.84 24.43
N ALA A 68 -18.28 -3.21 23.42
CA ALA A 68 -16.83 -3.12 23.47
C ALA A 68 -16.34 -1.66 23.54
N PHE A 69 -17.09 -0.72 22.96
CA PHE A 69 -16.74 0.70 22.89
C PHE A 69 -17.70 1.61 23.66
N GLU A 70 -18.57 1.04 24.51
CA GLU A 70 -19.55 1.75 25.36
C GLU A 70 -18.91 2.85 26.22
N ARG A 71 -17.67 2.63 26.66
CA ARG A 71 -16.87 3.68 27.32
C ARG A 71 -16.01 4.41 26.30
N GLU A 72 -16.08 5.74 26.30
CA GLU A 72 -15.18 6.61 25.53
C GLU A 72 -13.76 6.59 26.11
N MET A 73 -12.98 5.57 25.75
CA MET A 73 -11.56 5.47 26.09
C MET A 73 -10.70 5.78 24.86
N GLN A 74 -10.21 7.02 24.79
CA GLN A 74 -9.20 7.44 23.83
C GLN A 74 -7.81 6.91 24.25
N ASN A 75 -7.04 6.38 23.31
CA ASN A 75 -5.72 5.78 23.58
C ASN A 75 -4.59 6.80 23.37
N TYR A 76 -4.54 7.84 24.22
CA TYR A 76 -3.49 8.87 24.17
C TYR A 76 -2.08 8.33 24.43
N GLY A 77 -1.95 7.21 25.16
CA GLY A 77 -0.67 6.54 25.37
C GLY A 77 -0.03 6.06 24.06
N LEU A 78 -0.84 5.52 23.16
CA LEU A 78 -0.37 5.15 21.81
C LEU A 78 0.08 6.37 20.99
N VAL A 79 -0.57 7.52 21.17
CA VAL A 79 -0.20 8.78 20.49
C VAL A 79 1.17 9.27 20.95
N GLY A 80 1.42 9.33 22.26
CA GLY A 80 2.72 9.76 22.80
C GLY A 80 3.87 8.85 22.38
N MET A 81 3.65 7.52 22.41
CA MET A 81 4.65 6.56 21.92
C MET A 81 4.98 6.75 20.44
N TRP A 82 4.02 7.17 19.63
CA TRP A 82 4.24 7.43 18.20
C TRP A 82 5.14 8.65 17.99
N GLU A 83 4.86 9.76 18.68
CA GLU A 83 5.68 10.96 18.60
C GLU A 83 7.14 10.69 19.00
N ASP A 84 7.33 9.91 20.07
CA ASP A 84 8.66 9.50 20.52
C ASP A 84 9.36 8.65 19.47
N ILE A 85 8.62 7.72 18.82
CA ILE A 85 9.16 6.93 17.73
C ILE A 85 9.60 7.85 16.60
N VAL A 86 8.74 8.73 16.05
CA VAL A 86 9.05 9.65 14.94
C VAL A 86 10.27 10.55 15.23
N LYS A 87 10.42 10.98 16.49
CA LYS A 87 11.54 11.83 16.93
C LYS A 87 12.83 11.05 17.15
N SER A 88 12.76 9.73 17.34
CA SER A 88 13.93 8.90 17.70
C SER A 88 14.93 8.69 16.56
N MET A 89 14.55 8.94 15.30
CA MET A 89 15.41 8.72 14.13
C MET A 89 15.38 9.90 13.13
N SER A 90 16.41 9.99 12.29
CA SER A 90 16.43 10.90 11.13
C SER A 90 15.61 10.34 9.95
N ALA A 91 15.24 11.20 9.00
CA ALA A 91 14.58 10.79 7.77
C ALA A 91 15.39 9.72 7.00
N GLU A 92 16.70 9.90 6.89
CA GLU A 92 17.60 8.96 6.23
C GLU A 92 17.62 7.61 6.95
N GLN A 93 17.58 7.61 8.29
CA GLN A 93 17.55 6.37 9.06
C GLN A 93 16.21 5.60 8.90
N TYR A 94 15.08 6.30 8.78
CA TYR A 94 13.81 5.66 8.42
C TYR A 94 13.86 5.08 7.01
N PHE A 95 14.43 5.83 6.07
CA PHE A 95 14.62 5.37 4.70
C PHE A 95 15.47 4.08 4.66
N GLU A 96 16.59 4.02 5.36
CA GLU A 96 17.44 2.82 5.38
C GLU A 96 16.73 1.61 6.01
N ASN A 97 16.01 1.80 7.12
CA ASN A 97 15.22 0.72 7.74
C ASN A 97 14.05 0.27 6.86
N HIS A 98 13.56 1.14 5.99
CA HIS A 98 12.55 0.84 4.99
C HIS A 98 13.13 0.04 3.81
N VAL A 99 14.22 0.54 3.22
CA VAL A 99 14.75 0.10 1.92
C VAL A 99 15.81 -0.99 2.02
N THR A 100 16.79 -0.85 2.92
CA THR A 100 18.02 -1.66 2.88
C THR A 100 18.12 -2.68 4.01
N LYS A 101 17.48 -2.40 5.14
CA LYS A 101 17.52 -3.25 6.33
C LYS A 101 16.17 -3.26 7.04
N PRO A 102 15.10 -3.84 6.44
CA PRO A 102 13.90 -4.14 7.21
C PRO A 102 14.34 -4.96 8.43
N LYS A 103 14.28 -4.35 9.62
CA LYS A 103 14.66 -5.05 10.85
C LYS A 103 13.81 -6.31 10.90
N LYS A 104 14.45 -7.48 10.98
CA LYS A 104 13.74 -8.72 11.31
C LYS A 104 12.94 -8.44 12.55
N VAL A 105 11.64 -8.70 12.50
CA VAL A 105 10.79 -8.53 13.68
C VAL A 105 11.28 -9.54 14.72
N THR A 106 12.00 -9.02 15.72
CA THR A 106 12.41 -9.80 16.88
C THR A 106 11.22 -9.89 17.82
N TYR A 107 10.73 -11.10 18.04
CA TYR A 107 9.72 -11.35 19.06
C TYR A 107 10.43 -11.54 20.39
N ASP A 108 10.40 -10.51 21.20
CA ASP A 108 11.15 -10.41 22.45
C ASP A 108 10.35 -10.87 23.67
N ARG A 109 9.04 -11.19 23.52
CA ARG A 109 8.17 -11.53 24.65
C ARG A 109 7.25 -12.71 24.40
N CYS A 110 7.30 -13.67 25.32
CA CYS A 110 6.34 -14.76 25.44
C CYS A 110 4.91 -14.22 25.65
N SER A 111 3.93 -14.88 25.03
CA SER A 111 2.49 -14.60 25.17
C SER A 111 1.94 -14.82 26.58
N THR A 112 2.64 -15.62 27.38
CA THR A 112 2.24 -15.90 28.75
C THR A 112 2.43 -14.66 29.62
N GLN A 113 1.38 -14.28 30.35
CA GLN A 113 1.39 -13.14 31.26
C GLN A 113 2.53 -13.25 32.30
N ASN A 114 3.27 -12.15 32.49
CA ASN A 114 4.45 -12.04 33.37
C ASN A 114 5.64 -12.94 33.00
N CYS A 115 5.68 -13.51 31.79
CA CYS A 115 6.85 -14.22 31.29
C CYS A 115 7.76 -13.28 30.49
N THR A 116 9.05 -13.24 30.84
CA THR A 116 10.09 -12.47 30.12
C THR A 116 11.00 -13.36 29.28
N GLY A 117 10.65 -14.65 29.11
CA GLY A 117 11.44 -15.59 28.34
C GLY A 117 11.42 -15.26 26.85
N GLU A 118 12.55 -15.49 26.18
CA GLU A 118 12.70 -15.28 24.74
C GLU A 118 11.79 -16.22 23.95
N VAL A 119 11.14 -15.67 22.91
CA VAL A 119 10.20 -16.42 22.07
C VAL A 119 10.96 -17.38 21.17
N MET A 120 10.54 -18.65 21.17
CA MET A 120 11.20 -19.69 20.40
C MET A 120 10.27 -20.44 19.43
N ARG A 121 8.96 -20.42 19.69
CA ARG A 121 7.96 -21.21 18.96
C ARG A 121 6.62 -20.50 18.83
N PHE A 122 5.90 -20.86 17.76
CA PHE A 122 4.49 -20.52 17.55
C PHE A 122 3.60 -21.69 18.01
N CYS A 123 2.64 -21.43 18.89
CA CYS A 123 1.68 -22.42 19.38
C CYS A 123 0.49 -22.51 18.43
N ALA A 124 0.50 -23.53 17.56
CA ALA A 124 -0.56 -23.75 16.57
C ALA A 124 -1.90 -24.07 17.23
N THR A 125 -1.89 -24.82 18.34
CA THR A 125 -3.12 -25.13 19.10
C THR A 125 -3.79 -23.87 19.62
N CYS A 126 -3.05 -22.97 20.26
CA CYS A 126 -3.60 -21.69 20.71
C CYS A 126 -4.13 -20.85 19.54
N ALA A 127 -3.44 -20.87 18.39
CA ALA A 127 -3.88 -20.16 17.22
C ALA A 127 -5.22 -20.70 16.65
N VAL A 128 -5.42 -22.02 16.65
CA VAL A 128 -6.72 -22.63 16.27
C VAL A 128 -7.80 -22.26 17.28
N THR A 129 -7.52 -22.41 18.58
CA THR A 129 -8.48 -22.10 19.65
C THR A 129 -8.92 -20.64 19.63
N CYS A 130 -7.99 -19.72 19.36
CA CYS A 130 -8.25 -18.29 19.19
C CYS A 130 -8.84 -17.92 17.82
N ARG A 131 -9.16 -18.91 16.97
CA ARG A 131 -9.73 -18.73 15.61
C ARG A 131 -8.85 -17.85 14.70
N LEU A 132 -7.54 -17.95 14.84
CA LEU A 132 -6.58 -17.21 13.99
C LEU A 132 -6.34 -17.92 12.67
N GLY A 133 -6.48 -19.24 12.66
CA GLY A 133 -6.24 -20.06 11.49
C GLY A 133 -6.67 -21.50 11.69
N LYS A 134 -6.48 -22.30 10.66
CA LYS A 134 -6.71 -23.74 10.64
C LYS A 134 -5.48 -24.49 10.18
N LYS A 135 -5.41 -25.76 10.57
CA LYS A 135 -4.46 -26.70 10.01
C LYS A 135 -4.96 -27.16 8.65
N ASN A 136 -4.11 -27.09 7.64
CA ASN A 136 -4.39 -27.63 6.31
C ASN A 136 -4.11 -29.13 6.30
N SER A 137 -4.69 -29.84 5.34
CA SER A 137 -4.53 -31.28 5.14
C SER A 137 -3.08 -31.72 4.88
N ASN A 138 -2.25 -30.83 4.34
CA ASN A 138 -0.81 -31.06 4.13
C ASN A 138 0.05 -30.75 5.38
N GLY A 139 -0.56 -30.50 6.54
CA GLY A 139 0.14 -30.21 7.79
C GLY A 139 0.68 -28.77 7.93
N SER A 140 0.48 -27.92 6.92
CA SER A 140 0.75 -26.48 7.00
C SER A 140 -0.34 -25.77 7.81
N PHE A 141 -0.04 -24.57 8.31
CA PHE A 141 -1.00 -23.73 9.02
C PHE A 141 -1.46 -22.59 8.11
N GLY A 142 -2.77 -22.47 7.90
CA GLY A 142 -3.40 -21.38 7.14
C GLY A 142 -4.13 -20.41 8.06
N PHE A 143 -4.05 -19.11 7.80
CA PHE A 143 -4.76 -18.10 8.59
C PHE A 143 -6.12 -17.77 7.97
N PHE A 144 -7.13 -17.49 8.80
CA PHE A 144 -8.47 -17.10 8.32
C PHE A 144 -8.54 -15.63 7.88
N GLU A 145 -7.78 -14.75 8.53
CA GLU A 145 -7.73 -13.32 8.21
C GLU A 145 -6.31 -12.81 8.51
N VAL A 146 -5.54 -12.57 7.46
CA VAL A 146 -4.10 -12.26 7.51
C VAL A 146 -3.80 -11.07 8.42
N THR A 147 -4.57 -9.99 8.31
CA THR A 147 -4.33 -8.75 9.05
C THR A 147 -4.59 -8.95 10.55
N LYS A 148 -5.67 -9.65 10.89
CA LYS A 148 -6.01 -10.00 12.28
C LYS A 148 -4.98 -10.96 12.86
N ALA A 149 -4.55 -11.94 12.07
CA ALA A 149 -3.51 -12.90 12.43
C ALA A 149 -2.20 -12.22 12.82
N ILE A 150 -1.72 -11.25 12.02
CA ILE A 150 -0.50 -10.48 12.30
C ILE A 150 -0.60 -9.71 13.63
N GLN A 151 -1.78 -9.17 13.93
CA GLN A 151 -2.01 -8.28 15.09
C GLN A 151 -2.13 -9.00 16.42
N VAL A 152 -2.51 -10.28 16.41
CA VAL A 152 -2.69 -11.10 17.61
C VAL A 152 -1.74 -12.28 17.64
N ILE A 153 -0.77 -12.30 16.72
CA ILE A 153 0.21 -13.37 16.59
C ILE A 153 1.04 -13.52 17.85
N ASP A 154 1.31 -12.38 18.51
CA ASP A 154 2.03 -12.29 19.76
C ASP A 154 1.36 -13.08 20.89
N LYS A 155 0.05 -13.35 20.79
CA LYS A 155 -0.69 -14.21 21.74
C LYS A 155 -0.44 -15.70 21.55
N CYS A 156 0.23 -16.11 20.47
CA CYS A 156 0.57 -17.50 20.18
C CYS A 156 2.08 -17.73 20.17
N LEU A 157 2.88 -16.73 20.55
CA LEU A 157 4.32 -16.81 20.64
C LEU A 157 4.73 -17.31 22.03
N THR A 158 5.58 -18.32 22.09
CA THR A 158 5.85 -19.02 23.36
C THR A 158 7.35 -19.24 23.54
N CYS A 159 7.84 -19.02 24.75
CA CYS A 159 9.18 -19.44 25.17
C CYS A 159 9.18 -20.92 25.56
N ILE A 160 10.37 -21.53 25.62
CA ILE A 160 10.54 -22.96 25.96
C ILE A 160 9.90 -23.29 27.31
N ASP A 161 10.13 -22.45 28.34
CA ASP A 161 9.61 -22.71 29.69
C ASP A 161 8.07 -22.75 29.73
N CYS A 162 7.41 -21.87 28.98
CA CYS A 162 5.95 -21.83 28.93
C CYS A 162 5.37 -22.98 28.08
N MET A 163 6.11 -23.45 27.07
CA MET A 163 5.74 -24.66 26.32
C MET A 163 5.63 -25.87 27.25
N GLU A 164 6.61 -26.03 28.13
CA GLU A 164 6.70 -27.19 29.03
C GLU A 164 5.79 -27.09 30.25
N ARG A 165 5.44 -25.89 30.70
CA ARG A 165 4.69 -25.69 31.96
C ARG A 165 3.21 -25.39 31.77
N ILE A 166 2.89 -24.56 30.77
CA ILE A 166 1.55 -23.97 30.62
C ILE A 166 0.84 -24.55 29.39
N HIS A 167 1.60 -24.83 28.35
CA HIS A 167 1.08 -25.30 27.07
C HIS A 167 1.43 -26.78 26.82
N GLN A 168 1.42 -27.59 27.88
CA GLN A 168 1.66 -29.03 27.76
C GLN A 168 0.64 -29.67 26.80
N GLY A 169 1.14 -30.49 25.88
CA GLY A 169 0.31 -31.17 24.87
C GLY A 169 -0.14 -30.30 23.71
N HIS A 170 0.22 -29.01 23.66
CA HIS A 170 -0.06 -28.17 22.50
C HIS A 170 0.91 -28.47 21.34
N GLU A 171 0.45 -28.27 20.10
CA GLU A 171 1.29 -28.35 18.90
C GLU A 171 2.05 -27.04 18.69
N PHE A 172 3.34 -27.16 18.39
CA PHE A 172 4.24 -26.03 18.14
C PHE A 172 4.90 -26.12 16.78
N LYS A 173 5.14 -24.96 16.18
CA LYS A 173 5.86 -24.81 14.91
C LYS A 173 7.01 -23.83 15.08
N LYS A 174 8.06 -24.00 14.27
CA LYS A 174 9.10 -22.96 14.15
C LYS A 174 8.50 -21.73 13.48
N LEU A 175 8.96 -20.54 13.83
CA LEU A 175 8.50 -19.30 13.19
C LEU A 175 8.77 -19.32 11.68
N SER A 176 9.90 -19.90 11.26
CA SER A 176 10.24 -20.12 9.85
C SER A 176 9.30 -21.07 9.11
N GLU A 177 8.62 -21.98 9.83
CA GLU A 177 7.63 -22.91 9.25
C GLU A 177 6.26 -22.25 9.08
N ILE A 178 6.05 -21.08 9.68
CA ILE A 178 4.89 -20.24 9.40
C ILE A 178 5.31 -19.18 8.37
N GLY A 179 5.60 -19.62 7.14
CA GLY A 179 6.18 -18.78 6.08
C GLY A 179 5.44 -17.45 5.83
N MET A 180 4.14 -17.42 6.10
CA MET A 180 3.31 -16.21 5.97
C MET A 180 3.65 -15.10 6.98
N ILE A 181 4.20 -15.44 8.16
CA ILE A 181 4.51 -14.48 9.23
C ILE A 181 5.73 -13.66 8.87
N THR A 182 6.84 -14.33 8.53
CA THR A 182 8.14 -13.66 8.37
C THR A 182 8.10 -12.68 7.20
N GLU A 183 7.62 -13.13 6.03
CA GLU A 183 7.55 -12.30 4.83
C GLU A 183 6.57 -11.14 5.00
N LYS A 184 5.33 -11.40 5.45
CA LYS A 184 4.33 -10.33 5.63
C LYS A 184 4.70 -9.35 6.73
N MET A 185 5.45 -9.76 7.75
CA MET A 185 5.86 -8.86 8.84
C MET A 185 7.10 -8.05 8.52
N GLU A 186 8.07 -8.59 7.77
CA GLU A 186 9.15 -7.78 7.19
C GLU A 186 8.57 -6.70 6.27
N LYS A 187 7.61 -7.09 5.44
CA LYS A 187 6.83 -6.18 4.58
C LYS A 187 6.07 -5.12 5.39
N THR A 188 5.30 -5.55 6.38
CA THR A 188 4.57 -4.63 7.26
C THR A 188 5.51 -3.67 7.99
N ASN A 189 6.66 -4.15 8.48
CA ASN A 189 7.65 -3.32 9.16
C ASN A 189 8.30 -2.30 8.21
N SER A 190 8.67 -2.72 7.00
CA SER A 190 9.11 -1.82 5.93
C SER A 190 8.06 -0.74 5.71
N LEU A 191 6.82 -1.11 5.38
CA LEU A 191 5.73 -0.17 5.13
C LEU A 191 5.54 0.85 6.29
N ILE A 192 5.68 0.43 7.54
CA ILE A 192 5.58 1.31 8.71
C ILE A 192 6.71 2.33 8.78
N HIS A 193 7.94 1.92 8.49
CA HIS A 193 9.05 2.88 8.35
C HIS A 193 8.82 3.88 7.21
N GLY A 194 8.10 3.50 6.15
CA GLY A 194 7.65 4.42 5.11
C GLY A 194 6.67 5.47 5.63
N VAL A 195 5.68 5.08 6.43
CA VAL A 195 4.73 6.03 7.08
C VAL A 195 5.46 6.96 8.05
N LEU A 196 6.40 6.42 8.84
CA LEU A 196 7.19 7.19 9.78
C LEU A 196 8.10 8.22 9.07
N LEU A 197 8.68 7.83 7.93
CA LEU A 197 9.44 8.75 7.08
C LEU A 197 8.56 9.88 6.55
N GLU A 198 7.40 9.56 5.97
CA GLU A 198 6.47 10.58 5.45
C GLU A 198 6.07 11.59 6.54
N THR A 199 5.74 11.06 7.72
CA THR A 199 5.43 11.84 8.92
C THR A 199 6.60 12.77 9.29
N LYS A 200 7.84 12.26 9.24
CA LYS A 200 9.07 13.02 9.53
C LYS A 200 9.33 14.12 8.50
N LEU A 201 9.08 13.87 7.22
CA LEU A 201 9.29 14.85 6.15
C LEU A 201 8.32 16.02 6.27
N ASN A 202 7.05 15.75 6.56
CA ASN A 202 6.04 16.79 6.79
C ASN A 202 6.41 17.70 7.99
N ASP A 203 6.86 17.09 9.10
CA ASP A 203 7.37 17.81 10.28
C ASP A 203 8.52 18.77 9.96
N GLU A 204 9.40 18.37 9.04
CA GLU A 204 10.54 19.19 8.65
C GLU A 204 10.17 20.27 7.64
N GLU A 205 9.25 19.99 6.71
CA GLU A 205 8.74 20.94 5.72
C GLU A 205 8.04 22.14 6.37
N GLU A 206 7.29 21.94 7.45
CA GLU A 206 6.56 23.03 8.14
C GLU A 206 7.46 24.06 8.85
N LYS A 207 8.75 23.76 9.03
CA LYS A 207 9.71 24.68 9.66
C LYS A 207 9.93 25.92 8.79
N LYS A 208 9.32 27.05 9.20
CA LYS A 208 9.47 28.36 8.53
C LYS A 208 10.88 28.94 8.69
N GLY A 209 11.27 29.80 7.73
CA GLY A 209 12.49 30.62 7.82
C GLY A 209 13.73 30.06 7.10
N ARG A 210 13.57 29.08 6.21
CA ARG A 210 14.67 28.53 5.39
C ARG A 210 15.14 29.54 4.34
N ARG A 211 16.44 29.80 4.23
CA ARG A 211 17.00 30.71 3.22
C ARG A 211 16.90 30.09 1.82
N PHE A 212 17.03 28.77 1.75
CA PHE A 212 16.96 28.00 0.50
C PHE A 212 15.70 27.12 0.43
N GLY A 213 14.56 27.64 0.90
CA GLY A 213 13.30 26.90 0.98
C GLY A 213 12.97 26.06 -0.25
N LEU A 214 13.01 26.65 -1.45
CA LEU A 214 12.72 25.93 -2.71
C LEU A 214 13.63 24.73 -2.96
N LEU A 215 14.94 24.84 -2.67
CA LEU A 215 15.89 23.74 -2.85
C LEU A 215 15.67 22.65 -1.80
N THR A 216 15.29 23.06 -0.59
CA THR A 216 14.91 22.13 0.49
C THR A 216 13.63 21.38 0.14
N ASP A 217 12.60 22.07 -0.34
CA ASP A 217 11.31 21.48 -0.70
C ASP A 217 11.50 20.48 -1.86
N HIS A 218 12.30 20.83 -2.88
CA HIS A 218 12.67 19.90 -3.94
C HIS A 218 13.40 18.66 -3.43
N LEU A 219 14.33 18.81 -2.47
CA LEU A 219 15.03 17.68 -1.88
C LEU A 219 14.05 16.73 -1.17
N TYR A 220 13.03 17.25 -0.48
CA TYR A 220 12.01 16.44 0.18
C TYR A 220 11.12 15.69 -0.82
N VAL A 221 10.74 16.32 -1.94
CA VAL A 221 10.06 15.64 -3.05
C VAL A 221 10.88 14.44 -3.55
N TYR A 222 12.20 14.59 -3.72
CA TYR A 222 13.03 13.45 -4.12
C TYR A 222 13.14 12.37 -3.04
N LYS A 223 13.16 12.73 -1.75
CA LYS A 223 13.13 11.74 -0.65
C LYS A 223 11.84 10.92 -0.67
N ARG A 224 10.68 11.55 -0.91
CA ARG A 224 9.39 10.85 -1.09
C ARG A 224 9.36 10.00 -2.35
N SER A 225 9.88 10.51 -3.47
CA SER A 225 9.96 9.74 -4.71
C SER A 225 10.85 8.50 -4.57
N ALA A 226 12.01 8.63 -3.92
CA ALA A 226 12.87 7.47 -3.63
C ALA A 226 12.16 6.42 -2.78
N LEU A 227 11.36 6.84 -1.79
CA LEU A 227 10.57 5.94 -0.97
C LEU A 227 9.57 5.16 -1.84
N SER A 228 8.83 5.87 -2.69
CA SER A 228 7.87 5.29 -3.64
C SER A 228 8.52 4.26 -4.58
N HIS A 229 9.66 4.59 -5.18
CA HIS A 229 10.36 3.68 -6.09
C HIS A 229 10.94 2.46 -5.38
N ALA A 230 11.52 2.65 -4.19
CA ALA A 230 12.05 1.56 -3.39
C ALA A 230 10.95 0.58 -2.92
N LEU A 231 9.76 1.10 -2.59
CA LEU A 231 8.58 0.26 -2.36
C LEU A 231 8.29 -0.60 -3.59
N ILE A 232 8.18 -0.01 -4.77
CA ILE A 232 7.85 -0.75 -5.99
C ILE A 232 8.88 -1.86 -6.26
N GLN A 233 10.17 -1.59 -6.04
CA GLN A 233 11.25 -2.58 -6.18
C GLN A 233 11.13 -3.73 -5.18
N GLN A 234 10.77 -3.46 -3.92
CA GLN A 234 10.60 -4.49 -2.88
C GLN A 234 9.30 -5.30 -3.05
N TYR A 235 8.25 -4.67 -3.57
CA TYR A 235 6.91 -5.22 -3.64
C TYR A 235 6.59 -5.63 -5.07
N ASP A 236 6.99 -6.86 -5.44
CA ASP A 236 6.50 -7.48 -6.66
C ASP A 236 4.99 -7.74 -6.57
N ASN A 237 4.20 -6.80 -7.10
CA ASN A 237 2.76 -6.93 -7.16
C ASN A 237 2.28 -7.91 -8.24
N MET A 238 3.14 -8.40 -9.15
CA MET A 238 2.70 -9.39 -10.15
C MET A 238 2.21 -10.67 -9.50
N SER A 239 2.90 -11.17 -8.48
CA SER A 239 2.46 -12.35 -7.73
C SER A 239 1.10 -12.11 -7.05
N ASN A 240 0.82 -10.89 -6.60
CA ASN A 240 -0.46 -10.56 -5.98
C ASN A 240 -1.59 -10.46 -7.01
N ILE A 241 -1.34 -9.82 -8.16
CA ILE A 241 -2.27 -9.75 -9.29
C ILE A 241 -2.61 -11.16 -9.77
N GLU A 242 -1.60 -12.02 -9.92
CA GLU A 242 -1.80 -13.42 -10.28
C GLU A 242 -2.67 -14.14 -9.24
N LYS A 243 -2.32 -14.07 -7.96
CA LYS A 243 -3.10 -14.72 -6.89
C LYS A 243 -4.54 -14.24 -6.83
N GLN A 244 -4.78 -12.95 -7.09
CA GLN A 244 -6.12 -12.36 -7.07
C GLN A 244 -6.95 -12.84 -8.26
N ILE A 245 -6.41 -12.75 -9.48
CA ILE A 245 -7.13 -13.18 -10.69
C ILE A 245 -7.34 -14.70 -10.66
N MET A 246 -6.30 -15.45 -10.30
CA MET A 246 -6.33 -16.91 -10.24
C MET A 246 -7.00 -17.47 -8.98
N LEU A 247 -7.51 -16.61 -8.10
CA LEU A 247 -8.17 -16.98 -6.83
C LEU A 247 -7.33 -17.94 -5.98
N ALA A 248 -6.00 -17.82 -6.02
CA ALA A 248 -5.08 -18.77 -5.39
C ALA A 248 -5.15 -18.78 -3.85
N ASN A 249 -5.64 -17.70 -3.25
CA ASN A 249 -5.88 -17.61 -1.80
C ASN A 249 -7.27 -18.12 -1.39
N CYS A 250 -8.16 -18.38 -2.34
CA CYS A 250 -9.46 -18.95 -2.07
C CYS A 250 -9.35 -20.49 -2.00
N VAL A 251 -10.29 -21.15 -1.32
CA VAL A 251 -10.40 -22.63 -1.29
C VAL A 251 -10.91 -23.18 -2.64
N VAL A 252 -10.78 -22.39 -3.71
CA VAL A 252 -11.40 -22.59 -5.02
C VAL A 252 -10.34 -23.16 -5.96
N ASN A 253 -10.58 -24.36 -6.51
CA ASN A 253 -9.73 -24.90 -7.56
C ASN A 253 -10.24 -24.42 -8.93
N ILE A 254 -9.60 -23.37 -9.45
CA ILE A 254 -9.88 -22.83 -10.80
C ILE A 254 -9.42 -23.74 -11.95
N HIS A 255 -8.60 -24.76 -11.68
CA HIS A 255 -8.13 -25.74 -12.67
C HIS A 255 -9.00 -27.01 -12.67
N ASN A 256 -10.32 -26.84 -12.56
CA ASN A 256 -11.25 -27.96 -12.59
C ASN A 256 -11.22 -28.62 -14.00
N PRO A 257 -10.82 -29.91 -14.12
CA PRO A 257 -10.73 -30.59 -15.42
C PRO A 257 -12.07 -30.66 -16.16
N ASN A 258 -13.18 -30.50 -15.44
CA ASN A 258 -14.53 -30.58 -16.00
C ASN A 258 -15.02 -29.23 -16.57
N LEU A 259 -14.28 -28.13 -16.37
CA LEU A 259 -14.64 -26.77 -16.81
C LEU A 259 -13.40 -26.02 -17.33
N PRO A 260 -12.74 -26.52 -18.41
CA PRO A 260 -11.50 -25.93 -18.91
C PRO A 260 -11.65 -24.48 -19.38
N GLU A 261 -12.83 -24.10 -19.87
CA GLU A 261 -13.11 -22.76 -20.41
C GLU A 261 -12.93 -21.66 -19.34
N ILE A 262 -13.26 -21.99 -18.08
CA ILE A 262 -13.10 -21.07 -16.95
C ILE A 262 -11.62 -20.82 -16.66
N SER A 263 -10.82 -21.89 -16.64
CA SER A 263 -9.38 -21.80 -16.42
C SER A 263 -8.70 -21.00 -17.53
N GLU A 264 -9.08 -21.23 -18.78
CA GLU A 264 -8.59 -20.46 -19.93
C GLU A 264 -8.96 -18.98 -19.85
N ALA A 265 -10.20 -18.66 -19.47
CA ALA A 265 -10.66 -17.28 -19.33
C ALA A 265 -9.89 -16.54 -18.22
N LYS A 266 -9.63 -17.20 -17.09
CA LYS A 266 -8.78 -16.66 -16.00
C LYS A 266 -7.35 -16.43 -16.46
N GLN A 267 -6.78 -17.39 -17.20
CA GLN A 267 -5.45 -17.23 -17.76
C GLN A 267 -5.37 -16.04 -18.73
N LYS A 268 -6.39 -15.86 -19.59
CA LYS A 268 -6.49 -14.70 -20.50
C LYS A 268 -6.57 -13.38 -19.74
N ALA A 269 -7.39 -13.31 -18.69
CA ALA A 269 -7.49 -12.13 -17.83
C ALA A 269 -6.15 -11.80 -17.15
N PHE A 270 -5.45 -12.82 -16.64
CA PHE A 270 -4.13 -12.65 -16.04
C PHE A 270 -3.09 -12.17 -17.05
N GLN A 271 -3.05 -12.75 -18.25
CA GLN A 271 -2.11 -12.28 -19.30
C GLN A 271 -2.37 -10.83 -19.68
N LEU A 272 -3.63 -10.42 -19.81
CA LEU A 272 -3.97 -9.02 -20.06
C LEU A 272 -3.49 -8.10 -18.92
N ALA A 273 -3.80 -8.45 -17.67
CA ALA A 273 -3.35 -7.69 -16.50
C ALA A 273 -1.81 -7.59 -16.44
N LYS A 274 -1.12 -8.70 -16.72
CA LYS A 274 0.34 -8.78 -16.78
C LYS A 274 0.92 -7.84 -17.82
N THR A 275 0.41 -7.86 -19.05
CA THR A 275 0.89 -6.99 -20.13
C THR A 275 0.74 -5.50 -19.77
N VAL A 276 -0.41 -5.10 -19.22
CA VAL A 276 -0.64 -3.70 -18.81
C VAL A 276 0.26 -3.31 -17.63
N TYR A 277 0.44 -4.21 -16.65
CA TYR A 277 1.32 -3.97 -15.50
C TYR A 277 2.79 -3.85 -15.91
N GLU A 278 3.29 -4.73 -16.79
CA GLU A 278 4.65 -4.66 -17.34
C GLU A 278 4.87 -3.35 -18.10
N LYS A 279 3.90 -2.91 -18.93
CA LYS A 279 3.95 -1.59 -19.55
C LYS A 279 4.04 -0.47 -18.51
N THR A 280 3.32 -0.60 -17.40
CA THR A 280 3.34 0.37 -16.31
C THR A 280 4.68 0.43 -15.60
N LEU A 281 5.34 -0.72 -15.36
CA LEU A 281 6.69 -0.76 -14.79
C LEU A 281 7.71 -0.07 -15.70
N LYS A 282 7.61 -0.27 -17.02
CA LYS A 282 8.46 0.40 -18.00
C LYS A 282 8.33 1.93 -17.96
N LEU A 283 7.10 2.46 -17.87
CA LEU A 283 6.88 3.90 -17.71
C LEU A 283 7.49 4.43 -16.40
N LYS A 284 7.37 3.67 -15.30
CA LYS A 284 7.96 4.04 -14.02
C LYS A 284 9.49 4.04 -14.05
N GLU A 285 10.11 3.07 -14.70
CA GLU A 285 11.57 3.05 -14.90
C GLU A 285 12.02 4.24 -15.74
N ARG A 286 11.30 4.59 -16.81
CA ARG A 286 11.64 5.79 -17.60
C ARG A 286 11.53 7.07 -16.77
N ARG A 287 10.53 7.17 -15.90
CA ARG A 287 10.38 8.28 -14.95
C ARG A 287 11.55 8.33 -13.97
N LEU A 288 11.96 7.19 -13.42
CA LEU A 288 13.11 7.08 -12.54
C LEU A 288 14.40 7.59 -13.22
N ILE A 289 14.60 7.28 -14.50
CA ILE A 289 15.73 7.79 -15.29
C ILE A 289 15.69 9.32 -15.39
N PHE A 290 14.54 9.93 -15.72
CA PHE A 290 14.40 11.38 -15.73
C PHE A 290 14.70 12.02 -14.36
N GLU A 291 14.24 11.38 -13.28
CA GLU A 291 14.51 11.87 -11.91
C GLU A 291 16.01 11.78 -11.56
N LYS A 292 16.72 10.73 -12.01
CA LYS A 292 18.19 10.63 -11.85
C LYS A 292 18.90 11.80 -12.52
N GLU A 293 18.54 12.10 -13.76
CA GLU A 293 19.10 13.22 -14.54
C GLU A 293 18.83 14.55 -13.84
N GLU A 294 17.59 14.77 -13.36
CA GLU A 294 17.18 15.99 -12.66
C GLU A 294 17.92 16.16 -11.33
N ILE A 295 17.99 15.11 -10.50
CA ILE A 295 18.71 15.13 -9.23
C ILE A 295 20.20 15.47 -9.44
N ASP A 296 20.82 14.94 -10.49
CA ASP A 296 22.22 15.25 -10.81
C ASP A 296 22.43 16.74 -11.16
N LEU A 297 21.48 17.35 -11.89
CA LEU A 297 21.50 18.79 -12.17
C LEU A 297 21.41 19.61 -10.87
N TYR A 298 20.46 19.30 -10.00
CA TYR A 298 20.32 20.00 -8.71
C TYR A 298 21.54 19.78 -7.81
N ARG A 299 22.07 18.56 -7.75
CA ARG A 299 23.28 18.23 -6.99
C ARG A 299 24.45 19.10 -7.41
N LYS A 300 24.75 19.16 -8.72
CA LYS A 300 25.83 20.01 -9.26
C LYS A 300 25.59 21.49 -8.97
N PHE A 301 24.35 21.96 -9.10
CA PHE A 301 23.99 23.35 -8.83
C PHE A 301 24.22 23.73 -7.37
N VAL A 302 23.71 22.93 -6.42
CA VAL A 302 23.86 23.18 -4.98
C VAL A 302 25.32 23.08 -4.54
N GLN A 303 26.06 22.10 -5.06
CA GLN A 303 27.49 21.97 -4.78
C GLN A 303 28.26 23.23 -5.22
N ASN A 304 28.01 23.73 -6.43
CA ASN A 304 28.61 24.97 -6.92
C ASN A 304 28.24 26.20 -6.06
N LEU A 305 27.02 26.24 -5.51
CA LEU A 305 26.61 27.31 -4.57
C LEU A 305 27.37 27.20 -3.25
N TYR A 306 27.51 25.99 -2.70
CA TYR A 306 28.25 25.75 -1.46
C TYR A 306 29.73 26.12 -1.61
N GLU A 307 30.40 25.69 -2.68
CA GLU A 307 31.82 26.00 -2.94
C GLU A 307 32.10 27.50 -3.08
N LYS A 308 31.11 28.28 -3.53
CA LYS A 308 31.18 29.75 -3.61
C LYS A 308 30.77 30.43 -2.30
N SER A 309 30.25 29.69 -1.34
CA SER A 309 29.87 30.19 -0.03
C SER A 309 31.04 30.09 0.95
N ASN A 310 31.13 31.03 1.90
CA ASN A 310 32.12 30.97 2.98
C ASN A 310 31.68 29.94 4.05
N ASP A 311 31.65 28.66 3.68
CA ASP A 311 31.22 27.54 4.54
C ASP A 311 29.81 27.71 5.13
N ASP A 312 28.83 28.00 4.26
CA ASP A 312 27.45 28.11 4.70
C ASP A 312 26.88 26.74 5.09
N LYS A 313 26.46 26.61 6.34
CA LYS A 313 25.94 25.36 6.90
C LYS A 313 24.68 24.85 6.18
N GLU A 314 23.75 25.73 5.82
CA GLU A 314 22.49 25.34 5.17
C GLU A 314 22.76 24.81 3.75
N LEU A 315 23.69 25.43 3.02
CA LEU A 315 24.14 24.93 1.72
C LEU A 315 24.91 23.61 1.83
N LYS A 316 25.73 23.44 2.87
CA LYS A 316 26.41 22.17 3.12
C LYS A 316 25.41 21.04 3.36
N ASP A 317 24.44 21.26 4.25
CA ASP A 317 23.40 20.28 4.57
C ASP A 317 22.57 19.92 3.32
N LEU A 318 22.26 20.89 2.46
CA LEU A 318 21.61 20.65 1.17
C LEU A 318 22.50 19.87 0.19
N SER A 319 23.78 20.23 0.07
CA SER A 319 24.74 19.54 -0.80
C SER A 319 24.90 18.07 -0.40
N ASP A 320 25.02 17.81 0.90
CA ASP A 320 25.08 16.46 1.46
C ASP A 320 23.77 15.70 1.20
N GLY A 321 22.62 16.36 1.35
CA GLY A 321 21.30 15.80 1.07
C GLY A 321 21.11 15.39 -0.40
N TYR A 322 21.45 16.27 -1.35
CA TYR A 322 21.39 15.97 -2.79
C TYR A 322 22.38 14.88 -3.20
N THR A 323 23.55 14.83 -2.57
CA THR A 323 24.53 13.77 -2.81
C THR A 323 24.02 12.42 -2.31
N TRP A 324 23.43 12.40 -1.12
CA TRP A 324 22.83 11.21 -0.54
C TRP A 324 21.68 10.68 -1.41
N ILE A 325 20.73 11.54 -1.81
CA ILE A 325 19.57 11.10 -2.60
C ILE A 325 19.98 10.62 -4.00
N ALA A 326 20.96 11.28 -4.64
CA ALA A 326 21.50 10.82 -5.92
C ALA A 326 22.05 9.39 -5.81
N LYS A 327 22.83 9.12 -4.76
CA LYS A 327 23.34 7.77 -4.49
C LYS A 327 22.21 6.75 -4.29
N LYS A 328 21.12 7.14 -3.62
CA LYS A 328 19.95 6.26 -3.42
C LYS A 328 19.22 5.94 -4.70
N PHE A 329 19.05 6.91 -5.59
CA PHE A 329 18.46 6.64 -6.89
C PHE A 329 19.31 5.68 -7.73
N GLU A 330 20.65 5.75 -7.66
CA GLU A 330 21.52 4.77 -8.33
C GLU A 330 21.36 3.33 -7.82
N GLU A 331 21.01 3.16 -6.54
CA GLU A 331 20.75 1.85 -5.93
C GLU A 331 19.37 1.28 -6.33
N ILE A 332 18.45 2.13 -6.82
CA ILE A 332 17.07 1.77 -7.18
C ILE A 332 16.97 1.42 -8.67
N SER A 333 16.27 0.31 -8.95
CA SER A 333 15.82 -0.10 -10.28
C SER A 333 14.49 -0.83 -10.14
N ILE A 334 13.50 -0.43 -10.95
CA ILE A 334 12.16 -1.01 -10.98
C ILE A 334 12.10 -2.12 -12.02
N THR A 335 12.66 -1.87 -13.20
CA THR A 335 12.84 -2.86 -14.25
C THR A 335 14.05 -2.50 -15.11
N HIS A 336 14.39 -3.33 -16.07
CA HIS A 336 15.45 -3.02 -17.04
C HIS A 336 14.81 -2.49 -18.33
N LEU A 337 15.17 -1.27 -18.73
CA LEU A 337 14.86 -0.73 -20.04
C LEU A 337 16.08 -0.75 -20.94
N LYS A 338 15.93 -1.32 -22.13
CA LYS A 338 16.90 -1.13 -23.21
C LYS A 338 16.75 0.25 -23.84
N GLU A 339 17.80 0.72 -24.50
CA GLU A 339 17.79 2.00 -25.23
C GLU A 339 16.65 2.05 -26.26
N GLU A 340 16.42 0.97 -27.00
CA GLU A 340 15.31 0.84 -27.97
C GLU A 340 13.91 0.86 -27.32
N GLU A 341 13.81 0.58 -26.03
CA GLU A 341 12.56 0.68 -25.27
C GLU A 341 12.34 2.09 -24.75
N ILE A 342 13.42 2.77 -24.36
CA ILE A 342 13.40 4.19 -23.98
C ILE A 342 12.95 5.03 -25.17
N GLU A 343 13.58 4.85 -26.34
CA GLU A 343 13.22 5.59 -27.56
C GLU A 343 11.75 5.40 -27.92
N ARG A 344 11.25 4.16 -27.89
CA ARG A 344 9.84 3.86 -28.18
C ARG A 344 8.88 4.51 -27.19
N ILE A 345 9.18 4.47 -25.88
CA ILE A 345 8.35 5.13 -24.86
C ILE A 345 8.32 6.64 -25.11
N ASP A 346 9.47 7.21 -25.45
CA ASP A 346 9.65 8.61 -25.72
C ASP A 346 8.88 9.03 -27.00
N GLU A 347 8.90 8.22 -28.05
CA GLU A 347 8.09 8.40 -29.28
C GLU A 347 6.59 8.30 -28.99
N GLU A 348 6.12 7.26 -28.29
CA GLU A 348 4.71 7.11 -27.89
C GLU A 348 4.22 8.32 -27.07
N THR A 349 5.11 8.88 -26.25
CA THR A 349 4.86 10.08 -25.43
C THR A 349 4.69 11.32 -26.30
N ASP A 350 5.56 11.52 -27.28
CA ASP A 350 5.50 12.65 -28.22
C ASP A 350 4.26 12.57 -29.12
N GLU A 351 3.96 11.38 -29.64
CA GLU A 351 2.76 11.15 -30.45
C GLU A 351 1.48 11.47 -29.68
N LYS A 352 1.40 11.01 -28.41
CA LYS A 352 0.24 11.32 -27.57
C LYS A 352 0.15 12.82 -27.29
N MET A 353 1.27 13.48 -27.00
CA MET A 353 1.30 14.93 -26.81
C MET A 353 0.80 15.67 -28.05
N ALA A 354 1.28 15.31 -29.23
CA ALA A 354 0.87 15.93 -30.49
C ALA A 354 -0.64 15.78 -30.74
N ARG A 355 -1.19 14.58 -30.48
CA ARG A 355 -2.64 14.35 -30.56
C ARG A 355 -3.43 15.22 -29.59
N LEU A 356 -3.01 15.32 -28.33
CA LEU A 356 -3.70 16.13 -27.32
C LEU A 356 -3.62 17.63 -27.64
N VAL A 357 -2.47 18.10 -28.13
CA VAL A 357 -2.30 19.50 -28.57
C VAL A 357 -3.19 19.82 -29.78
N ALA A 358 -3.32 18.91 -30.75
CA ALA A 358 -4.21 19.09 -31.89
C ALA A 358 -5.68 19.25 -31.44
N ILE A 359 -6.14 18.36 -30.55
CA ILE A 359 -7.49 18.44 -29.96
C ILE A 359 -7.67 19.77 -29.20
N CYS A 360 -6.65 20.23 -28.47
CA CYS A 360 -6.73 21.49 -27.74
C CYS A 360 -6.86 22.69 -28.69
N ARG A 361 -6.10 22.71 -29.79
CA ARG A 361 -6.14 23.78 -30.81
C ARG A 361 -7.49 23.86 -31.53
N GLU A 362 -8.11 22.71 -31.80
CA GLU A 362 -9.42 22.65 -32.46
C GLU A 362 -10.54 23.19 -31.56
N ASN A 363 -10.49 22.90 -30.25
CA ASN A 363 -11.56 23.26 -29.32
C ASN A 363 -11.42 24.66 -28.71
N GLU A 364 -10.20 25.18 -28.60
CA GLU A 364 -9.88 26.46 -27.94
C GLU A 364 -8.87 27.27 -28.78
N PRO A 365 -9.27 27.79 -29.97
CA PRO A 365 -8.36 28.56 -30.81
C PRO A 365 -7.98 29.89 -30.14
N THR A 366 -6.70 30.25 -30.23
CA THR A 366 -6.17 31.53 -29.72
C THR A 366 -5.60 32.37 -30.85
N ASP A 367 -5.72 33.69 -30.75
CA ASP A 367 -5.24 34.66 -31.76
C ASP A 367 -3.70 34.79 -31.81
N GLU A 368 -2.98 34.21 -30.85
CA GLU A 368 -1.51 34.28 -30.80
C GLU A 368 -0.86 33.08 -31.52
N GLU A 369 -0.17 33.38 -32.62
CA GLU A 369 0.44 32.43 -33.57
C GLU A 369 1.60 31.58 -33.00
N ASN A 370 2.05 31.77 -31.75
CA ASN A 370 3.25 31.10 -31.23
C ASN A 370 3.25 30.85 -29.71
N LEU A 371 2.29 30.07 -29.21
CA LEU A 371 2.34 29.56 -27.83
C LEU A 371 2.30 28.02 -27.78
N GLU A 372 3.19 27.34 -28.52
CA GLU A 372 3.28 25.86 -28.50
C GLU A 372 3.38 25.30 -27.06
N LYS A 373 4.17 25.96 -26.22
CA LYS A 373 4.34 25.60 -24.80
C LYS A 373 3.05 25.74 -23.99
N PHE A 374 2.25 26.79 -24.25
CA PHE A 374 0.94 26.97 -23.60
C PHE A 374 -0.04 25.88 -24.00
N TYR A 375 -0.12 25.54 -25.29
CA TYR A 375 -1.00 24.45 -25.75
C TYR A 375 -0.59 23.10 -25.18
N LYS A 376 0.72 22.81 -25.10
CA LYS A 376 1.22 21.61 -24.41
C LYS A 376 0.82 21.60 -22.94
N TRP A 377 0.97 22.72 -22.24
CA TRP A 377 0.57 22.83 -20.83
C TRP A 377 -0.95 22.65 -20.63
N ARG A 378 -1.78 23.30 -21.45
CA ARG A 378 -3.25 23.15 -21.44
C ARG A 378 -3.68 21.70 -21.67
N ALA A 379 -3.15 21.09 -22.72
CA ALA A 379 -3.39 19.71 -23.08
C ALA A 379 -3.02 18.74 -21.95
N LEU A 380 -1.84 18.94 -21.35
CA LEU A 380 -1.37 18.17 -20.20
C LEU A 380 -2.23 18.34 -18.97
N LYS A 381 -2.61 19.58 -18.63
CA LYS A 381 -3.46 19.87 -17.47
C LYS A 381 -4.81 19.18 -17.59
N LYS A 382 -5.39 19.16 -18.78
CA LYS A 382 -6.63 18.45 -19.08
C LYS A 382 -6.44 16.92 -18.98
N GLU A 383 -5.43 16.37 -19.64
CA GLU A 383 -5.13 14.94 -19.62
C GLU A 383 -4.86 14.43 -18.19
N LYS A 384 -4.10 15.19 -17.39
CA LYS A 384 -3.83 14.86 -15.99
C LYS A 384 -5.13 14.75 -15.20
N LYS A 385 -5.97 15.80 -15.24
CA LYS A 385 -7.27 15.82 -14.54
C LYS A 385 -8.17 14.67 -14.96
N GLU A 386 -8.27 14.38 -16.26
CA GLU A 386 -9.07 13.27 -16.77
C GLU A 386 -8.51 11.91 -16.32
N SER A 387 -7.18 11.74 -16.35
CA SER A 387 -6.53 10.51 -15.91
C SER A 387 -6.68 10.27 -14.39
N GLU A 388 -6.62 11.32 -13.57
CA GLU A 388 -6.85 11.25 -12.12
C GLU A 388 -8.30 10.87 -11.81
N GLN A 389 -9.27 11.49 -12.51
CA GLN A 389 -10.69 11.15 -12.37
C GLN A 389 -10.97 9.69 -12.78
N GLU A 390 -10.40 9.23 -13.88
CA GLU A 390 -10.55 7.85 -14.35
C GLU A 390 -9.90 6.85 -13.38
N LEU A 391 -8.72 7.17 -12.86
CA LEU A 391 -8.03 6.36 -11.84
C LEU A 391 -8.86 6.27 -10.55
N GLU A 392 -9.43 7.38 -10.10
CA GLU A 392 -10.27 7.40 -8.90
C GLU A 392 -11.55 6.58 -9.10
N LEU A 393 -12.21 6.74 -10.25
CA LEU A 393 -13.41 5.97 -10.59
C LEU A 393 -13.13 4.46 -10.68
N SER A 394 -12.03 4.07 -11.33
CA SER A 394 -11.62 2.66 -11.45
C SER A 394 -11.23 2.07 -10.09
N HIS A 395 -10.54 2.83 -9.23
CA HIS A 395 -10.22 2.41 -7.86
C HIS A 395 -11.48 2.20 -7.01
N ARG A 396 -12.43 3.15 -7.04
CA ARG A 396 -13.71 3.01 -6.32
C ARG A 396 -14.47 1.78 -6.81
N LYS A 397 -14.55 1.59 -8.12
CA LYS A 397 -15.21 0.42 -8.74
C LYS A 397 -14.54 -0.88 -8.33
N LEU A 398 -13.20 -0.96 -8.35
CA LEU A 398 -12.47 -2.14 -7.88
C LEU A 398 -12.78 -2.45 -6.42
N SER A 399 -12.79 -1.43 -5.55
CA SER A 399 -13.12 -1.59 -4.13
C SER A 399 -14.55 -2.11 -3.93
N ASP A 400 -15.52 -1.53 -4.64
CA ASP A 400 -16.92 -1.92 -4.56
C ASP A 400 -17.17 -3.35 -5.07
N GLU A 401 -16.62 -3.71 -6.23
CA GLU A 401 -16.79 -5.04 -6.79
C GLU A 401 -16.06 -6.10 -5.96
N THR A 402 -14.88 -5.79 -5.41
CA THR A 402 -14.18 -6.68 -4.47
C THR A 402 -15.02 -6.92 -3.21
N ARG A 403 -15.65 -5.87 -2.67
CA ARG A 403 -16.54 -5.98 -1.50
C ARG A 403 -17.79 -6.81 -1.81
N LYS A 404 -18.44 -6.57 -2.95
CA LYS A 404 -19.61 -7.37 -3.39
C LYS A 404 -19.24 -8.84 -3.56
N PHE A 405 -18.12 -9.10 -4.24
CA PHE A 405 -17.59 -10.44 -4.41
C PHE A 405 -17.32 -11.13 -3.07
N ARG A 406 -16.75 -10.41 -2.09
CA ARG A 406 -16.55 -10.91 -0.72
C ARG A 406 -17.81 -11.32 -0.01
N ASN A 407 -18.83 -10.49 -0.08
CA ASN A 407 -20.09 -10.81 0.56
C ASN A 407 -20.71 -12.07 -0.05
N ILE A 408 -20.70 -12.20 -1.38
CA ILE A 408 -21.21 -13.40 -2.09
C ILE A 408 -20.37 -14.63 -1.74
N PHE A 409 -19.04 -14.50 -1.72
CA PHE A 409 -18.14 -15.60 -1.37
C PHE A 409 -18.42 -16.13 0.05
N LEU A 410 -18.54 -15.23 1.03
CA LEU A 410 -18.80 -15.60 2.41
C LEU A 410 -20.20 -16.22 2.59
N ASP A 411 -21.23 -15.62 2.01
CA ASP A 411 -22.61 -16.13 2.03
C ASP A 411 -22.70 -17.57 1.48
N ARG A 412 -22.07 -17.82 0.34
CA ARG A 412 -22.05 -19.15 -0.27
C ARG A 412 -21.19 -20.14 0.49
N TYR A 413 -20.07 -19.69 1.07
CA TYR A 413 -19.26 -20.54 1.94
C TYR A 413 -20.05 -20.97 3.20
N GLU A 414 -20.84 -20.07 3.78
CA GLU A 414 -21.77 -20.39 4.88
C GLU A 414 -22.84 -21.38 4.43
N THR A 415 -23.45 -21.17 3.25
CA THR A 415 -24.43 -22.10 2.67
C THR A 415 -23.86 -23.51 2.52
N LEU A 416 -22.61 -23.66 2.05
CA LEU A 416 -21.95 -24.96 1.96
C LEU A 416 -21.80 -25.65 3.32
N ASN A 417 -21.44 -24.89 4.36
CA ASN A 417 -21.33 -25.41 5.72
C ASN A 417 -22.70 -25.81 6.30
N GLU A 418 -23.77 -25.11 5.92
CA GLU A 418 -25.14 -25.45 6.31
C GLU A 418 -25.62 -26.74 5.65
N ILE A 419 -25.38 -26.91 4.35
CA ILE A 419 -25.66 -28.15 3.62
C ILE A 419 -24.95 -29.33 4.27
N GLU A 420 -23.66 -29.19 4.59
CA GLU A 420 -22.89 -30.24 5.27
C GLU A 420 -23.53 -30.63 6.62
N LYS A 421 -23.90 -29.64 7.44
CA LYS A 421 -24.57 -29.87 8.74
C LYS A 421 -25.92 -30.54 8.58
N GLU A 422 -26.71 -30.14 7.59
CA GLU A 422 -28.03 -30.70 7.34
C GLU A 422 -27.92 -32.19 6.98
N PHE A 423 -27.04 -32.55 6.06
CA PHE A 423 -26.77 -33.94 5.68
C PHE A 423 -26.28 -34.79 6.86
N ILE A 424 -25.42 -34.23 7.72
CA ILE A 424 -24.99 -34.90 8.97
C ILE A 424 -26.18 -35.11 9.91
N SER A 425 -27.05 -34.10 10.05
CA SER A 425 -28.19 -34.14 10.99
C SER A 425 -29.25 -35.18 10.62
N ILE A 426 -29.46 -35.44 9.33
CA ILE A 426 -30.41 -36.44 8.82
C ILE A 426 -29.80 -37.85 8.75
N GLY A 427 -28.59 -38.05 9.29
CA GLY A 427 -27.92 -39.36 9.33
C GLY A 427 -27.31 -39.79 7.99
N CYS A 428 -27.22 -38.89 7.00
CA CYS A 428 -26.62 -39.16 5.70
C CYS A 428 -25.11 -38.92 5.70
N SER A 429 -24.39 -39.37 6.73
CA SER A 429 -22.93 -39.21 6.85
C SER A 429 -22.10 -40.23 6.07
N GLY A 430 -22.74 -41.18 5.38
CA GLY A 430 -22.12 -42.19 4.52
C GLY A 430 -21.75 -41.65 3.13
N GLU A 431 -21.77 -42.51 2.09
CA GLU A 431 -21.33 -42.18 0.72
C GLU A 431 -22.07 -41.00 0.06
N LEU A 432 -23.28 -40.67 0.52
CA LEU A 432 -24.11 -39.59 -0.02
C LEU A 432 -23.57 -38.19 0.32
N LEU A 433 -23.01 -37.97 1.51
CA LEU A 433 -22.48 -36.65 1.91
C LEU A 433 -21.29 -36.23 1.02
N PRO A 434 -20.26 -37.06 0.77
CA PRO A 434 -19.19 -36.72 -0.16
C PRO A 434 -19.68 -36.39 -1.57
N ILE A 435 -20.69 -37.10 -2.09
CA ILE A 435 -21.26 -36.85 -3.41
C ILE A 435 -22.00 -35.49 -3.42
N ALA A 436 -22.88 -35.25 -2.45
CA ALA A 436 -23.61 -33.99 -2.33
C ALA A 436 -22.68 -32.78 -2.18
N MET A 437 -21.67 -32.91 -1.30
CA MET A 437 -20.66 -31.86 -1.11
C MET A 437 -19.81 -31.63 -2.37
N THR A 438 -19.53 -32.67 -3.15
CA THR A 438 -18.82 -32.53 -4.42
C THR A 438 -19.63 -31.73 -5.43
N GLU A 439 -20.93 -32.02 -5.58
CA GLU A 439 -21.81 -31.29 -6.51
C GLU A 439 -22.08 -29.85 -6.05
N ALA A 440 -22.35 -29.65 -4.75
CA ALA A 440 -22.51 -28.32 -4.18
C ALA A 440 -21.24 -27.47 -4.34
N SER A 441 -20.06 -28.08 -4.13
CA SER A 441 -18.78 -27.42 -4.37
C SER A 441 -18.61 -27.04 -5.84
N LYS A 442 -18.99 -27.88 -6.80
CA LYS A 442 -18.92 -27.52 -8.24
C LYS A 442 -19.76 -26.30 -8.57
N LEU A 443 -21.00 -26.24 -8.07
CA LEU A 443 -21.89 -25.09 -8.29
C LEU A 443 -21.33 -23.81 -7.66
N PHE A 444 -20.82 -23.92 -6.43
CA PHE A 444 -20.13 -22.82 -5.75
C PHE A 444 -18.92 -22.33 -6.55
N LEU A 445 -18.05 -23.24 -7.01
CA LEU A 445 -16.88 -22.89 -7.81
C LEU A 445 -17.26 -22.16 -9.10
N LEU A 446 -18.32 -22.60 -9.78
CA LEU A 446 -18.81 -21.96 -11.01
C LEU A 446 -19.33 -20.54 -10.74
N GLU A 447 -20.19 -20.36 -9.73
CA GLU A 447 -20.73 -19.04 -9.37
C GLU A 447 -19.62 -18.08 -8.94
N ILE A 448 -18.73 -18.51 -8.04
CA ILE A 448 -17.63 -17.66 -7.56
C ILE A 448 -16.68 -17.30 -8.70
N THR A 449 -16.35 -18.25 -9.57
CA THR A 449 -15.44 -17.93 -10.67
C THR A 449 -16.09 -16.98 -11.68
N ASP A 450 -17.36 -17.19 -12.03
CA ASP A 450 -18.10 -16.27 -12.92
C ASP A 450 -18.16 -14.85 -12.34
N ARG A 451 -18.53 -14.72 -11.06
CA ARG A 451 -18.60 -13.42 -10.36
C ARG A 451 -17.24 -12.73 -10.26
N SER A 452 -16.16 -13.49 -10.12
CA SER A 452 -14.82 -12.93 -9.99
C SER A 452 -14.32 -12.22 -11.26
N PHE A 453 -14.83 -12.54 -12.46
CA PHE A 453 -14.44 -11.84 -13.70
C PHE A 453 -14.79 -10.34 -13.68
N VAL A 454 -15.82 -9.96 -12.91
CA VAL A 454 -16.16 -8.53 -12.72
C VAL A 454 -15.05 -7.82 -11.93
N VAL A 455 -14.48 -8.50 -10.92
CA VAL A 455 -13.34 -8.01 -10.14
C VAL A 455 -12.09 -7.95 -11.00
N ASP A 456 -11.81 -8.99 -11.80
CA ASP A 456 -10.66 -9.02 -12.72
C ASP A 456 -10.69 -7.84 -13.70
N LYS A 457 -11.85 -7.57 -14.30
CA LYS A 457 -12.03 -6.42 -15.21
C LYS A 457 -11.83 -5.08 -14.50
N ALA A 458 -12.33 -4.95 -13.27
CA ALA A 458 -12.12 -3.74 -12.48
C ALA A 458 -10.64 -3.54 -12.09
N LEU A 459 -9.92 -4.63 -11.80
CA LEU A 459 -8.49 -4.60 -11.51
C LEU A 459 -7.68 -4.18 -12.74
N ILE A 460 -7.98 -4.75 -13.90
CA ILE A 460 -7.32 -4.37 -15.16
C ILE A 460 -7.54 -2.89 -15.47
N ALA A 461 -8.79 -2.41 -15.38
CA ALA A 461 -9.12 -1.00 -15.60
C ALA A 461 -8.39 -0.07 -14.62
N TYR A 462 -8.19 -0.49 -13.36
CA TYR A 462 -7.40 0.26 -12.39
C TYR A 462 -5.91 0.34 -12.78
N ILE A 463 -5.32 -0.77 -13.25
CA ILE A 463 -3.93 -0.78 -13.75
C ILE A 463 -3.79 0.07 -15.02
N GLU A 464 -4.78 0.05 -15.91
CA GLU A 464 -4.84 0.92 -17.10
C GLU A 464 -4.91 2.41 -16.70
N GLY A 465 -5.72 2.75 -15.71
CA GLY A 465 -5.78 4.10 -15.14
C GLY A 465 -4.43 4.56 -14.58
N LEU A 466 -3.73 3.68 -13.85
CA LEU A 466 -2.36 3.95 -13.38
C LEU A 466 -1.41 4.20 -14.57
N ASN A 467 -1.49 3.37 -15.61
CA ASN A 467 -0.67 3.53 -16.82
C ASN A 467 -0.86 4.91 -17.47
N ARG A 468 -2.12 5.33 -17.64
CA ARG A 468 -2.47 6.65 -18.20
C ARG A 468 -1.92 7.78 -17.33
N GLY A 469 -2.07 7.67 -16.01
CA GLY A 469 -1.52 8.62 -15.05
C GLY A 469 0.00 8.77 -15.18
N PHE A 470 0.75 7.67 -15.18
CA PHE A 470 2.22 7.71 -15.36
C PHE A 470 2.64 8.27 -16.71
N GLN A 471 1.90 7.98 -17.78
CA GLN A 471 2.15 8.56 -19.10
C GLN A 471 1.97 10.09 -19.10
N SER A 472 0.97 10.61 -18.36
CA SER A 472 0.77 12.06 -18.23
C SER A 472 1.94 12.76 -17.53
N ILE A 473 2.51 12.13 -16.50
CA ILE A 473 3.66 12.63 -15.76
C ILE A 473 4.92 12.59 -16.63
N LEU A 474 5.13 11.51 -17.39
CA LEU A 474 6.25 11.40 -18.35
C LEU A 474 6.17 12.47 -19.43
N MET A 475 4.99 12.68 -20.01
CA MET A 475 4.77 13.75 -20.98
C MET A 475 5.12 15.13 -20.40
N PHE A 476 4.74 15.39 -19.14
CA PHE A 476 5.12 16.63 -18.47
C PHE A 476 6.65 16.75 -18.32
N ARG A 477 7.32 15.74 -17.75
CA ARG A 477 8.78 15.76 -17.55
C ARG A 477 9.57 15.93 -18.84
N LYS A 478 9.12 15.30 -19.93
CA LYS A 478 9.77 15.38 -21.24
C LYS A 478 9.59 16.75 -21.91
N HIS A 479 8.38 17.32 -21.88
CA HIS A 479 8.09 18.58 -22.58
C HIS A 479 8.31 19.84 -21.74
N PHE A 480 8.44 19.68 -20.41
CA PHE A 480 8.77 20.73 -19.45
C PHE A 480 9.98 20.27 -18.62
N PRO A 481 11.15 20.05 -19.26
CA PRO A 481 12.32 19.57 -18.55
C PRO A 481 12.80 20.60 -17.52
N PRO A 482 13.41 20.14 -16.41
CA PRO A 482 13.96 21.02 -15.39
C PRO A 482 15.07 21.91 -15.97
N SER A 483 14.89 23.23 -15.88
CA SER A 483 15.91 24.23 -16.18
C SER A 483 16.48 24.80 -14.87
N ILE A 484 17.79 25.02 -14.76
CA ILE A 484 18.39 25.68 -13.59
C ILE A 484 19.42 26.73 -14.07
N PRO A 485 19.21 28.04 -13.82
CA PRO A 485 18.03 28.63 -13.17
C PRO A 485 16.78 28.54 -14.06
N ARG A 486 15.60 28.40 -13.44
CA ARG A 486 14.32 28.37 -14.15
C ARG A 486 13.98 29.74 -14.72
N SER A 487 13.31 29.76 -15.88
CA SER A 487 12.66 30.98 -16.33
C SER A 487 11.39 31.23 -15.50
N TYR A 488 10.99 32.50 -15.37
CA TYR A 488 9.75 32.87 -14.67
C TYR A 488 8.52 32.17 -15.28
N GLU A 489 8.51 31.98 -16.61
CA GLU A 489 7.45 31.24 -17.30
C GLU A 489 7.46 29.75 -16.95
N ASP A 490 8.64 29.10 -16.87
CA ASP A 490 8.74 27.71 -16.42
C ASP A 490 8.20 27.54 -15.00
N ASP A 491 8.54 28.46 -14.10
CA ASP A 491 8.04 28.45 -12.73
C ASP A 491 6.51 28.58 -12.67
N ILE A 492 5.92 29.44 -13.49
CA ILE A 492 4.46 29.56 -13.61
C ILE A 492 3.84 28.24 -14.09
N TYR A 493 4.36 27.64 -15.17
CA TYR A 493 3.79 26.41 -15.71
C TYR A 493 3.90 25.25 -14.71
N ILE A 494 5.03 25.14 -14.01
CA ILE A 494 5.25 24.12 -12.98
C ILE A 494 4.31 24.34 -11.79
N GLN A 495 4.20 25.57 -11.28
CA GLN A 495 3.29 25.91 -10.19
C GLN A 495 1.82 25.61 -10.57
N LEU A 496 1.40 25.99 -11.78
CA LEU A 496 0.03 25.83 -12.25
C LEU A 496 -0.33 24.40 -12.69
N PHE A 497 0.68 23.55 -12.89
CA PHE A 497 0.49 22.12 -13.17
C PHE A 497 0.22 21.33 -11.88
N GLU A 498 0.37 21.97 -10.69
CA GLU A 498 0.14 21.40 -9.35
C GLU A 498 0.55 19.93 -9.33
N VAL A 499 1.86 19.66 -9.36
CA VAL A 499 2.34 18.30 -9.19
C VAL A 499 2.07 17.90 -7.73
N ASN A 500 0.83 17.54 -7.41
CA ASN A 500 0.52 16.64 -6.30
C ASN A 500 1.10 15.26 -6.68
N ASP A 501 2.43 15.16 -6.72
CA ASP A 501 3.14 13.88 -6.88
C ASP A 501 2.94 13.01 -5.62
N ASP A 502 2.44 13.59 -4.52
CA ASP A 502 2.62 13.03 -3.18
C ASP A 502 1.37 12.48 -2.47
N THR A 503 0.14 12.70 -2.92
CA THR A 503 -0.97 12.60 -1.95
C THR A 503 -1.63 11.25 -1.73
N ASP A 504 -1.21 10.12 -2.32
CA ASP A 504 -1.82 8.84 -1.91
C ASP A 504 -1.05 7.55 -2.21
N PHE A 505 0.24 7.56 -2.62
CA PHE A 505 0.92 6.31 -2.97
C PHE A 505 1.09 5.37 -1.76
N VAL A 506 1.55 5.90 -0.61
CA VAL A 506 1.68 5.09 0.62
C VAL A 506 0.29 4.58 1.04
N GLN A 507 -0.75 5.42 1.09
CA GLN A 507 -2.12 4.96 1.42
C GLN A 507 -2.68 3.97 0.39
N SER A 508 -2.35 4.09 -0.90
CA SER A 508 -2.80 3.18 -1.97
C SER A 508 -2.06 1.85 -1.98
N VAL A 509 -0.77 1.83 -1.64
CA VAL A 509 0.04 0.61 -1.47
C VAL A 509 -0.43 -0.12 -0.21
N PHE A 510 -0.71 0.61 0.87
CA PHE A 510 -1.29 0.04 2.08
C PHE A 510 -2.72 -0.45 1.88
N SER A 511 -3.56 0.27 1.10
CA SER A 511 -4.91 -0.20 0.79
C SER A 511 -4.84 -1.48 -0.03
N GLN A 512 -3.98 -1.54 -1.05
CA GLN A 512 -3.70 -2.77 -1.82
C GLN A 512 -3.19 -3.91 -0.91
N TYR A 513 -2.34 -3.62 0.08
CA TYR A 513 -1.91 -4.61 1.08
C TYR A 513 -3.04 -5.08 2.01
N ALA A 514 -3.95 -4.18 2.36
CA ALA A 514 -5.13 -4.45 3.19
C ALA A 514 -6.23 -5.21 2.44
N PHE A 515 -6.23 -5.17 1.10
CA PHE A 515 -7.12 -5.94 0.24
C PHE A 515 -6.66 -7.38 -0.02
N ASN A 516 -5.57 -7.83 0.61
CA ASN A 516 -5.13 -9.21 0.53
C ASN A 516 -6.02 -10.13 1.39
N TRP A 517 -6.84 -10.91 0.69
CA TRP A 517 -7.58 -12.07 1.18
C TRP A 517 -6.66 -13.10 1.84
#